data_AF-A0A1F9DPT5-F1
#
_entry.id   AF-A0A1F9DPT5-F1
#
_cell.length_a   1.000
_cell.length_b   1.000
_cell.length_c   1.000
_cell.angle_alpha   90.00
_cell.angle_beta   90.00
_cell.angle_gamma   90.00
#
_symmetry.space_group_name_H-M   'P 1'
#
loop_
_entity.id
_entity.type
_entity.pdbx_description
1 polymer ?
#
loop_
_entity_poly.entity_id
_entity_poly.type
_entity_poly.pdbx_seq_one_letter_code
_entity_poly.pdbx_strand_id
1 'polypeptide(L)' 'MFGLGFQELLIILIIALIVFGPGKLPQIGSGLGKAIRDFKKGISGDESEEGAKGEKNAKKEDSKELPR' A
#
# COMPACT_ATOMS: atom_id res chain seq x y z
N MET A 1 2.85 -32.82 7.09
CA MET A 1 3.60 -31.75 7.77
C MET A 1 2.93 -30.44 7.41
N PHE A 2 2.47 -29.68 8.41
CA PHE A 2 1.58 -28.50 8.31
C PHE A 2 1.88 -27.63 7.08
N GLY A 3 1.12 -27.83 6.00
CA GLY A 3 1.10 -26.92 4.87
C GLY A 3 0.22 -25.75 5.27
N LEU A 4 0.83 -24.63 5.64
CA LEU A 4 0.09 -23.37 5.79
C LEU A 4 -0.50 -23.05 4.42
N GLY A 5 -1.76 -23.43 4.23
CA GLY A 5 -2.49 -23.17 3.03
C GLY A 5 -2.88 -21.71 2.95
N PHE A 6 -3.38 -21.33 1.78
CA PHE A 6 -3.96 -20.01 1.60
C PHE A 6 -5.09 -19.72 2.62
N GLN A 7 -5.82 -20.75 3.03
CA GLN A 7 -6.93 -20.65 3.96
C GLN A 7 -6.48 -20.32 5.40
N GLU A 8 -5.43 -20.99 5.91
CA GLU A 8 -4.84 -20.66 7.21
C GLU A 8 -4.25 -19.25 7.22
N LEU A 9 -3.55 -18.85 6.15
CA LEU A 9 -3.00 -17.50 6.02
C LEU A 9 -4.11 -16.43 6.05
N LEU A 10 -5.24 -16.70 5.40
CA LEU A 10 -6.40 -15.79 5.40
C LEU A 10 -7.00 -15.63 6.80
N ILE A 11 -7.13 -16.71 7.56
CA ILE A 11 -7.62 -16.68 8.94
C ILE A 11 -6.69 -15.86 9.83
N ILE A 12 -5.38 -16.08 9.73
CA ILE A 12 -4.38 -15.31 10.47
C ILE A 12 -4.45 -13.82 10.08
N LEU A 13 -4.60 -13.53 8.79
CA LEU A 13 -4.74 -12.16 8.29
C LEU A 13 -5.99 -11.47 8.88
N ILE A 14 -7.13 -12.16 8.96
CA ILE A 14 -8.35 -11.60 9.58
C ILE A 14 -8.12 -11.29 11.06
N ILE A 15 -7.49 -12.20 11.81
CA ILE A 15 -7.19 -11.97 13.22
C ILE A 15 -6.23 -10.77 13.38
N ALA A 16 -5.19 -10.71 12.57
CA ALA A 16 -4.25 -9.58 12.55
C ALA A 16 -4.95 -8.26 12.20
N LEU A 17 -5.89 -8.28 11.24
CA LEU A 17 -6.71 -7.14 10.86
C LEU A 17 -7.63 -6.66 11.98
N ILE A 18 -8.14 -7.56 12.82
CA ILE A 18 -8.97 -7.18 13.98
C ILE A 18 -8.09 -6.51 15.05
N VAL A 19 -6.89 -7.06 15.30
CA VAL A 19 -5.96 -6.52 16.32
C VAL A 19 -5.36 -5.18 15.89
N PHE A 20 -4.86 -5.09 14.66
CA PHE A 20 -4.19 -3.89 14.16
C PHE A 20 -5.15 -2.90 13.47
N GLY A 21 -6.29 -3.37 12.98
CA GLY A 21 -7.23 -2.60 12.16
C GLY A 21 -6.84 -2.59 10.67
N PRO A 22 -7.82 -2.64 9.74
CA PRO A 22 -7.56 -2.63 8.30
C PRO A 22 -6.90 -1.36 7.78
N GLY A 23 -7.02 -0.24 8.49
CA GLY A 23 -6.36 1.01 8.13
C GLY A 23 -4.85 1.05 8.41
N LYS A 24 -4.35 0.24 9.35
CA LYS A 24 -2.92 0.26 9.72
C LYS A 24 -2.04 -0.50 8.72
N LEU A 25 -2.54 -1.57 8.12
CA LEU A 25 -1.80 -2.30 7.08
C LEU A 25 -1.37 -1.43 5.88
N PRO A 26 -2.25 -0.66 5.22
CA PRO A 26 -1.84 0.20 4.10
C PRO A 26 -0.96 1.37 4.56
N GLN A 27 -1.13 1.86 5.79
CA GLN A 27 -0.27 2.91 6.35
C GLN A 27 1.17 2.42 6.53
N ILE A 28 1.35 1.23 7.12
CA ILE A 28 2.65 0.60 7.31
C ILE A 28 3.24 0.17 5.96
N GLY A 29 2.41 -0.43 5.09
CA GLY A 29 2.81 -0.86 3.75
C GLY A 29 3.27 0.29 2.86
N SER A 30 2.64 1.47 2.96
CA SER A 30 3.08 2.66 2.21
C SER A 30 4.45 3.15 2.65
N GLY A 31 4.74 3.13 3.95
CA GLY A 31 6.06 3.48 4.50
C GLY A 31 7.13 2.45 4.12
N LEU A 32 6.84 1.16 4.34
CA LEU A 32 7.74 0.07 4.01
C LEU A 32 8.00 -0.01 2.49
N GLY A 33 6.98 0.22 1.67
CA GLY A 33 7.08 0.23 0.21
C GLY A 33 7.97 1.36 -0.31
N LYS A 34 7.86 2.57 0.27
CA LYS A 34 8.81 3.66 -0.02
C LYS A 34 10.23 3.29 0.37
N ALA A 35 10.43 2.76 1.57
CA ALA A 35 11.74 2.32 2.06
C ALA A 35 12.36 1.24 1.16
N ILE A 36 11.59 0.23 0.76
CA ILE A 36 12.04 -0.83 -0.16
C ILE A 36 12.37 -0.25 -1.54
N ARG A 37 11.54 0.68 -2.05
CA ARG A 37 11.79 1.34 -3.33
C ARG A 37 13.09 2.13 -3.31
N ASP A 38 13.32 2.91 -2.25
CA ASP A 38 14.52 3.73 -2.12
C ASP A 38 15.76 2.90 -1.82
N PHE A 39 15.61 1.82 -1.04
CA PHE A 39 16.65 0.80 -0.87
C PHE A 39 17.01 0.20 -2.24
N LYS A 40 16.03 -0.29 -3.03
CA LYS A 40 16.26 -0.85 -4.37
C LYS A 40 16.96 0.13 -5.31
N LYS A 41 16.59 1.41 -5.30
CA LYS A 41 17.27 2.45 -6.11
C LYS A 41 18.74 2.60 -5.72
N GLY A 42 19.04 2.59 -4.42
CA GLY A 42 20.41 2.74 -3.91
C GLY A 42 21.31 1.55 -4.25
N ILE A 43 20.77 0.32 -4.24
CA ILE A 43 21.56 -0.88 -4.56
C ILE A 43 21.68 -1.09 -6.08
N SER A 44 20.65 -0.71 -6.86
CA SER A 44 20.60 -0.97 -8.31
C SER A 44 21.29 0.09 -9.18
N GLY A 45 21.97 1.09 -8.61
CA GLY A 45 22.83 2.01 -9.36
C GLY A 45 22.16 2.59 -10.62
N ASP A 46 21.12 3.41 -10.40
CA ASP A 46 20.60 4.40 -11.34
C ASP A 46 20.31 3.99 -12.80
N GLU A 47 19.48 2.98 -13.13
CA GLU A 47 18.94 2.86 -14.52
C GLU A 47 17.53 2.22 -14.64
N SER A 48 16.57 2.51 -13.75
CA SER A 48 15.17 2.13 -14.02
C SER A 48 14.15 3.10 -13.43
N GLU A 49 13.70 3.96 -14.33
CA GLU A 49 12.43 4.71 -14.43
C GLU A 49 11.36 4.48 -13.34
N GLU A 50 10.86 5.61 -12.83
CA GLU A 50 9.44 5.93 -12.57
C GLU A 50 8.45 4.83 -12.13
N GLY A 51 8.74 4.10 -11.04
CA GLY A 51 7.75 3.20 -10.44
C GLY A 51 6.81 3.83 -9.40
N ALA A 52 5.73 4.49 -9.83
CA ALA A 52 4.52 4.91 -9.07
C ALA A 52 4.51 6.30 -8.38
N LYS A 53 3.84 7.25 -9.06
CA LYS A 53 3.12 8.40 -8.47
C LYS A 53 1.93 7.88 -7.67
N GLY A 54 2.11 7.72 -6.35
CA GLY A 54 1.02 7.46 -5.41
C GLY A 54 0.39 8.76 -4.92
N GLU A 55 -0.14 9.58 -5.83
CA GLU A 55 -0.92 10.77 -5.49
C GLU A 55 -1.97 11.00 -6.59
N LYS A 56 -3.06 10.23 -6.52
CA LYS A 56 -4.35 10.68 -7.06
C LYS A 56 -5.26 10.96 -5.86
N ASN A 57 -5.03 12.16 -5.31
CA ASN A 57 -6.06 13.14 -5.00
C ASN A 57 -7.50 12.59 -5.11
N ALA A 58 -7.93 11.83 -4.11
CA ALA A 58 -9.35 11.62 -3.87
C ALA A 58 -9.77 12.74 -2.93
N LYS A 59 -10.65 13.63 -3.42
CA LYS A 59 -11.45 14.66 -2.69
C LYS A 59 -11.07 16.12 -2.96
N LYS A 60 -11.40 16.65 -4.15
CA LYS A 60 -11.79 18.07 -4.34
C LYS A 60 -12.36 18.41 -5.74
N GLU A 61 -13.38 17.71 -6.23
CA GLU A 61 -14.11 18.16 -7.45
C GLU A 61 -15.64 18.00 -7.35
N ASP A 62 -16.21 17.90 -6.15
CA ASP A 62 -17.66 17.85 -5.94
C ASP A 62 -18.10 18.97 -4.99
N SER A 63 -18.11 20.19 -5.52
CA SER A 63 -19.05 21.26 -5.17
C SER A 63 -18.68 22.57 -5.86
N LYS A 64 -19.59 22.98 -6.76
CA LYS A 64 -20.00 24.38 -6.98
C LYS A 64 -19.35 25.18 -8.12
N GLU A 65 -19.36 24.63 -9.33
CA GLU A 65 -19.49 25.47 -10.55
C GLU A 65 -20.52 24.83 -11.50
N LEU A 66 -21.78 25.22 -11.33
CA LEU A 66 -22.77 25.20 -12.41
C LEU A 66 -22.80 26.61 -13.01
N PRO A 67 -22.21 26.84 -14.19
CA PRO A 67 -22.53 28.00 -15.01
C PRO A 67 -23.60 27.63 -16.04
N ARG A 68 -24.84 28.09 -15.81
CA ARG A 68 -25.76 28.57 -16.85
C ARG A 68 -26.58 29.72 -16.30
#